data_AF-A0A815W9U4-F1
#
_entry.id   AF-A0A815W9U4-F1
#
_cell.length_a   1.000
_cell.length_b   1.000
_cell.length_c   1.000
_cell.angle_alpha   90.00
_cell.angle_beta   90.00
_cell.angle_gamma   90.00
#
_symmetry.space_group_name_H-M   'P 1'
#
loop_
_entity.id
_entity.type
_entity.pdbx_description
1 polymer ?
#
loop_
_entity_poly.entity_id
_entity_poly.type
_entity_poly.pdbx_seq_one_letter_code
_entity_poly.pdbx_strand_id
1 'polypeptide(L)'
;MEEHSTIYYDIDGLVLRRGQAFLLSVTFNQDFNADRHYISVIFKCQTWLNSSEVKIPLNNSSNEWSAKRVFTGDGRSNCVCLQINSPSDALIGKYSIFLEICPIERGLLNKRALSIFQFEIDIYFLFNPWQKYDSCGLLSSEQIAEYVMNEHGQIYLGLSDIPRYIPWHFGQFERVVLLTALALLNKVQLSAQQRIDSSVILRILASKICSEYGSTDGIFPSSFDVLPLCQENEYTSSPTILKLYLASNSQSIHGNSGSNWQHAAVFCSLCRSLGIPCRIVTVYNAACQVQERRNTDMNLNRGQQTMVVVNSKITR
;
A
#
# COMPACT_ATOMS: atom_id res chain seq x y z
N MET A 1 -1.89 -13.44 9.48
CA MET A 1 -2.71 -12.36 8.90
C MET A 1 -3.65 -11.74 9.94
N GLU A 2 -4.28 -12.54 10.80
CA GLU A 2 -5.14 -12.02 11.89
C GLU A 2 -4.41 -11.01 12.80
N GLU A 3 -3.23 -11.37 13.33
CA GLU A 3 -2.44 -10.49 14.18
C GLU A 3 -2.02 -9.18 13.49
N HIS A 4 -1.88 -9.20 12.16
CA HIS A 4 -1.54 -8.01 11.37
C HIS A 4 -2.76 -7.22 10.92
N SER A 5 -3.98 -7.63 11.28
CA SER A 5 -5.24 -7.03 10.81
C SER A 5 -5.28 -6.94 9.28
N THR A 6 -4.93 -8.06 8.62
CA THR A 6 -4.85 -8.18 7.16
C THR A 6 -5.60 -9.42 6.62
N ILE A 7 -6.38 -10.12 7.45
CA ILE A 7 -7.16 -11.29 7.03
C ILE A 7 -8.25 -10.97 5.98
N TYR A 8 -8.68 -9.71 5.91
CA TYR A 8 -9.75 -9.27 5.02
C TYR A 8 -9.31 -9.10 3.56
N TYR A 9 -8.00 -9.00 3.29
CA TYR A 9 -7.50 -8.79 1.94
C TYR A 9 -7.77 -10.01 1.06
N ASP A 10 -8.55 -9.82 0.00
CA ASP A 10 -8.80 -10.81 -1.05
C ASP A 10 -7.63 -10.80 -2.03
N ILE A 11 -6.51 -11.44 -1.68
CA ILE A 11 -5.33 -11.52 -2.54
C ILE A 11 -4.59 -12.84 -2.33
N ASP A 12 -4.05 -13.39 -3.42
CA ASP A 12 -3.15 -14.52 -3.38
C ASP A 12 -1.81 -14.10 -2.77
N GLY A 13 -1.51 -14.58 -1.57
CA GLY A 13 -0.27 -14.30 -0.87
C GLY A 13 -0.47 -13.91 0.59
N LEU A 14 0.61 -13.50 1.24
CA LEU A 14 0.60 -13.10 2.63
C LEU A 14 0.71 -11.57 2.76
N VAL A 15 -0.36 -10.92 3.23
CA VAL A 15 -0.34 -9.48 3.49
C VAL A 15 0.08 -9.23 4.93
N LEU A 16 1.13 -8.44 5.12
CA LEU A 16 1.71 -8.09 6.41
C LEU A 16 1.87 -6.58 6.53
N ARG A 17 1.96 -6.11 7.77
CA ARG A 17 2.28 -4.72 8.09
C ARG A 17 3.70 -4.64 8.62
N ARG A 18 4.48 -3.67 8.14
CA ARG A 18 5.88 -3.47 8.56
C ARG A 18 6.00 -3.17 10.05
N GLY A 19 7.18 -3.35 10.64
CA GLY A 19 7.40 -3.08 12.06
C GLY A 19 6.72 -4.08 13.00
N GLN A 20 6.15 -5.18 12.48
CA GLN A 20 5.50 -6.22 13.26
C GLN A 20 6.08 -7.60 12.91
N ALA A 21 6.23 -8.43 13.94
CA ALA A 21 6.77 -9.77 13.83
C ALA A 21 5.79 -10.74 13.18
N PHE A 22 6.30 -11.70 12.43
CA PHE A 22 5.53 -12.83 11.89
C PHE A 22 6.35 -14.12 11.93
N LEU A 23 5.66 -15.27 11.86
CA LEU A 23 6.29 -16.58 11.88
C LEU A 23 6.42 -17.14 10.45
N LEU A 24 7.60 -17.67 10.14
CA LEU A 24 7.91 -18.44 8.94
C LEU A 24 8.34 -19.84 9.36
N SER A 25 7.54 -20.84 9.03
CA SER A 25 7.89 -22.25 9.27
C SER A 25 8.43 -22.87 7.99
N VAL A 26 9.60 -23.48 8.08
CA VAL A 26 10.26 -24.16 6.96
C VAL A 26 10.39 -25.64 7.30
N THR A 27 9.87 -26.50 6.43
CA THR A 27 10.03 -27.95 6.54
C THR A 27 11.07 -28.42 5.53
N PHE A 28 12.10 -29.10 6.01
CA PHE A 28 13.15 -29.67 5.19
C PHE A 28 12.86 -31.14 4.88
N ASN A 29 13.47 -31.65 3.80
CA ASN A 29 13.43 -33.07 3.45
C ASN A 29 14.32 -33.94 4.35
N GLN A 30 15.13 -33.32 5.22
CA GLN A 30 16.02 -33.96 6.18
C GLN A 30 16.07 -33.15 7.47
N ASP A 31 16.63 -33.72 8.54
CA ASP A 31 16.78 -33.01 9.80
C ASP A 31 17.70 -31.79 9.67
N PHE A 32 17.28 -30.68 10.28
CA PHE A 32 18.07 -29.47 10.28
C PHE A 32 19.15 -29.50 11.37
N ASN A 33 20.42 -29.57 10.96
CA ASN A 33 21.58 -29.49 11.85
C ASN A 33 22.17 -28.06 11.88
N ALA A 34 22.00 -27.37 13.01
CA ALA A 34 22.49 -26.00 13.20
C ALA A 34 24.03 -25.87 13.28
N ASP A 35 24.76 -26.97 13.54
CA ASP A 35 26.23 -26.98 13.57
C ASP A 35 26.83 -27.12 12.16
N ARG A 36 26.05 -27.62 11.21
CA ARG A 36 26.48 -27.87 9.82
C ARG A 36 25.84 -26.94 8.80
N HIS A 37 24.69 -26.37 9.11
CA HIS A 37 23.91 -25.57 8.19
C HIS A 37 23.60 -24.21 8.79
N TYR A 38 23.87 -23.18 8.01
CA TYR A 38 23.52 -21.82 8.29
C TYR A 38 22.39 -21.37 7.37
N ILE A 39 21.32 -20.82 7.94
CA ILE A 39 20.16 -20.34 7.18
C ILE A 39 20.21 -18.82 7.09
N SER A 40 19.91 -18.28 5.91
CA SER A 40 19.56 -16.88 5.72
C SER A 40 18.24 -16.76 4.96
N VAL A 41 17.38 -15.86 5.41
CA VAL A 41 16.13 -15.53 4.69
C VAL A 41 16.38 -14.29 3.85
N ILE A 42 16.06 -14.34 2.57
CA ILE A 42 16.26 -13.23 1.63
C ILE A 42 14.90 -12.72 1.17
N PHE A 43 14.69 -11.42 1.33
CA PHE A 43 13.52 -10.70 0.85
C PHE A 43 13.91 -9.85 -0.34
N LYS A 44 13.27 -10.07 -1.50
CA LYS A 44 13.47 -9.24 -2.70
C LYS A 44 12.23 -8.43 -2.99
N CYS A 45 12.32 -7.12 -2.83
CA CYS A 45 11.28 -6.18 -3.24
C CYS A 45 11.51 -5.80 -4.71
N GLN A 46 10.55 -6.13 -5.58
CA GLN A 46 10.64 -5.74 -6.97
C GLN A 46 10.15 -4.29 -7.12
N THR A 47 11.05 -3.40 -7.53
CA THR A 47 10.72 -2.05 -7.99
C THR A 47 10.98 -1.94 -9.49
N TRP A 48 10.52 -0.86 -10.13
CA TRP A 48 10.67 -0.68 -11.59
C TRP A 48 12.13 -0.60 -12.06
N LEU A 49 13.00 0.04 -11.28
CA LEU A 49 14.43 0.20 -11.62
C LEU A 49 15.32 -0.89 -11.05
N ASN A 50 15.09 -1.23 -9.76
CA ASN A 50 16.02 -2.02 -8.97
C ASN A 50 15.29 -3.12 -8.18
N SER A 51 15.93 -4.27 -8.01
CA SER A 51 15.54 -5.19 -6.95
C SER A 51 16.24 -4.73 -5.67
N SER A 52 15.46 -4.36 -4.65
CA SER A 52 16.03 -4.17 -3.31
C SER A 52 16.03 -5.52 -2.63
N GLU A 53 17.21 -6.00 -2.27
CA GLU A 53 17.39 -7.28 -1.60
C GLU A 53 17.82 -7.05 -0.15
N VAL A 54 17.12 -7.70 0.76
CA VAL A 54 17.47 -7.76 2.17
C VAL A 54 17.75 -9.21 2.54
N LYS A 55 18.99 -9.49 2.90
CA LYS A 55 19.42 -10.81 3.39
C LYS A 55 19.53 -10.80 4.90
N ILE A 56 18.76 -11.65 5.56
CA ILE A 56 18.66 -11.74 7.01
C ILE A 56 19.31 -13.04 7.46
N PRO A 57 20.49 -12.97 8.10
CA PRO A 57 21.10 -14.13 8.72
C PRO A 57 20.27 -14.62 9.92
N LEU A 58 20.23 -15.94 10.14
CA LEU A 58 19.62 -16.51 11.34
C LEU A 58 20.36 -16.01 12.60
N ASN A 59 19.59 -15.64 13.63
CA ASN A 59 20.04 -15.05 14.90
C ASN A 59 20.63 -13.63 14.80
N ASN A 60 20.38 -12.92 13.69
CA ASN A 60 20.65 -11.50 13.63
C ASN A 60 19.72 -10.75 14.61
N SER A 61 20.27 -9.91 15.47
CA SER A 61 19.54 -9.11 16.46
C SER A 61 19.73 -7.61 16.25
N SER A 62 19.78 -7.18 14.98
CA SER A 62 19.79 -5.77 14.63
C SER A 62 18.41 -5.13 14.85
N ASN A 63 18.39 -3.81 15.02
CA ASN A 63 17.17 -2.98 15.00
C ASN A 63 16.55 -2.86 13.60
N GLU A 64 17.16 -3.50 12.60
CA GLU A 64 16.69 -3.57 11.22
C GLU A 64 15.85 -4.86 11.05
N TRP A 65 16.05 -5.55 9.92
CA TRP A 65 15.50 -6.87 9.71
C TRP A 65 16.20 -7.93 10.56
N SER A 66 15.42 -8.69 11.33
CA SER A 66 15.94 -9.76 12.18
C SER A 66 15.14 -11.05 12.02
N ALA A 67 15.82 -12.19 12.22
CA ALA A 67 15.23 -13.51 12.21
C ALA A 67 15.75 -14.31 13.40
N LYS A 68 14.85 -14.80 14.25
CA LYS A 68 15.18 -15.61 15.43
C LYS A 68 14.53 -16.97 15.30
N ARG A 69 15.28 -18.04 15.59
CA ARG A 69 14.68 -19.38 15.69
C ARG A 69 13.77 -19.46 16.91
N VAL A 70 12.56 -19.95 16.72
CA VAL A 70 11.61 -20.25 17.80
C VAL A 70 11.41 -21.76 17.84
N PHE A 71 11.49 -22.34 19.03
CA PHE A 71 11.21 -23.76 19.22
C PHE A 71 9.71 -23.94 19.34
N THR A 72 9.10 -24.50 18.30
CA THR A 72 7.74 -25.03 18.39
C THR A 72 7.82 -26.34 19.15
N GLY A 73 6.95 -26.55 20.15
CA GLY A 73 6.94 -27.75 20.99
C GLY A 73 6.50 -29.04 20.26
N ASP A 74 6.52 -29.03 18.93
CA ASP A 74 6.07 -30.12 18.05
C ASP A 74 7.13 -31.22 17.84
N GLY A 75 8.35 -31.01 18.33
CA GLY A 75 9.41 -32.04 18.38
C GLY A 75 9.93 -32.49 17.01
N ARG A 76 9.53 -31.82 15.92
CA ARG A 76 9.94 -32.16 14.55
C ARG A 76 11.33 -31.61 14.26
N SER A 77 12.32 -32.49 14.19
CA SER A 77 13.73 -32.17 13.90
C SER A 77 13.98 -31.61 12.49
N ASN A 78 13.08 -31.86 11.55
CA ASN A 78 13.13 -31.36 10.17
C ASN A 78 12.36 -30.06 9.95
N CYS A 79 11.75 -29.48 10.99
CA CYS A 79 11.03 -28.21 10.92
C CYS A 79 11.82 -27.12 11.64
N VAL A 80 11.93 -25.95 11.02
CA VAL A 80 12.50 -24.75 11.63
C VAL A 80 11.49 -23.64 11.56
N CYS A 81 11.03 -23.19 12.73
CA CYS A 81 10.20 -22.01 12.86
C CYS A 81 11.08 -20.79 13.13
N LEU A 82 10.87 -19.74 12.33
CA LEU A 82 11.59 -18.47 12.41
C LEU A 82 10.59 -17.36 12.74
N GLN A 83 10.85 -16.61 13.80
CA GLN A 83 10.21 -15.32 14.01
C GLN A 83 10.99 -14.25 13.26
N ILE A 84 10.36 -13.65 12.26
CA ILE A 84 10.93 -12.59 11.43
C ILE A 84 10.34 -11.26 11.88
N ASN A 85 11.20 -10.30 12.13
CA ASN A 85 10.82 -8.92 12.43
C ASN A 85 11.25 -8.03 11.29
N SER A 86 10.28 -7.37 10.67
CA SER A 86 10.55 -6.27 9.73
C SER A 86 10.72 -4.96 10.50
N PRO A 87 11.58 -4.03 10.06
CA PRO A 87 11.67 -2.72 10.67
C PRO A 87 10.45 -1.85 10.28
N SER A 88 10.19 -0.78 11.05
CA SER A 88 9.06 0.14 10.80
C SER A 88 9.22 0.99 9.54
N ASP A 89 10.40 0.95 8.92
CA ASP A 89 10.75 1.64 7.68
C ASP A 89 11.01 0.66 6.51
N ALA A 90 10.54 -0.59 6.60
CA ALA A 90 10.58 -1.51 5.46
C ALA A 90 9.84 -0.91 4.24
N LEU A 91 10.32 -1.24 3.03
CA LEU A 91 9.72 -0.75 1.78
C LEU A 91 8.30 -1.30 1.64
N ILE A 92 7.40 -0.46 1.13
CA ILE A 92 6.03 -0.88 0.83
C ILE A 92 6.00 -1.55 -0.53
N GLY A 93 5.48 -2.77 -0.62
CA GLY A 93 5.43 -3.48 -1.89
C GLY A 93 5.30 -4.98 -1.79
N LYS A 94 5.39 -5.60 -2.97
CA LYS A 94 5.43 -7.04 -3.17
C LYS A 94 6.86 -7.56 -3.03
N TYR A 95 7.01 -8.62 -2.27
CA TYR A 95 8.27 -9.28 -1.95
C TYR A 95 8.22 -10.75 -2.32
N SER A 96 9.27 -11.21 -3.00
CA SER A 96 9.56 -12.63 -3.11
C SER A 96 10.51 -13.05 -1.99
N ILE A 97 10.26 -14.22 -1.40
CA ILE A 97 11.09 -14.76 -0.32
C ILE A 97 11.97 -15.87 -0.87
N PHE A 98 13.21 -15.92 -0.41
CA PHE A 98 14.13 -17.02 -0.65
C PHE A 98 14.72 -17.49 0.67
N LEU A 99 15.00 -18.79 0.75
CA LEU A 99 15.77 -19.41 1.81
C LEU A 99 17.12 -19.80 1.23
N GLU A 100 18.20 -19.23 1.77
CA GLU A 100 19.56 -19.63 1.45
C GLU A 100 20.11 -20.50 2.58
N ILE A 101 20.70 -21.63 2.21
CA ILE A 101 21.38 -22.55 3.12
C ILE A 101 22.85 -22.57 2.75
N CYS A 102 23.72 -22.23 3.69
CA CYS A 102 25.17 -22.26 3.54
C CYS A 102 25.77 -23.34 4.45
N PRO A 103 26.78 -24.10 4.01
CA PRO A 103 27.42 -25.09 4.86
C PRO A 103 28.39 -24.42 5.85
N ILE A 104 28.49 -25.00 7.04
CA ILE A 104 29.47 -24.67 8.06
C ILE A 104 30.53 -25.78 8.03
N GLU A 105 31.74 -25.44 7.62
CA GLU A 105 32.85 -26.38 7.52
C GLU A 105 33.94 -25.97 8.50
N ARG A 106 34.31 -26.89 9.40
CA ARG A 106 35.34 -26.65 10.44
C ARG A 106 35.09 -25.39 11.28
N GLY A 107 33.82 -25.10 11.57
CA GLY A 107 33.40 -23.92 12.34
C GLY A 107 33.42 -22.59 11.56
N LEU A 108 33.72 -22.61 10.25
CA LEU A 108 33.70 -21.43 9.39
C LEU A 108 32.52 -21.50 8.42
N LEU A 109 31.81 -20.37 8.30
CA LEU A 109 30.72 -20.23 7.33
C LEU A 109 31.28 -20.16 5.90
N ASN A 110 30.94 -21.13 5.07
CA ASN A 110 31.23 -21.05 3.65
C ASN A 110 30.23 -20.08 3.00
N LYS A 111 30.72 -19.04 2.31
CA LYS A 111 29.86 -18.03 1.67
C LYS A 111 29.17 -18.54 0.40
N ARG A 112 29.55 -19.71 -0.11
CA ARG A 112 28.88 -20.34 -1.24
C ARG A 112 27.64 -21.08 -0.74
N ALA A 113 26.47 -20.62 -1.18
CA ALA A 113 25.21 -21.28 -0.87
C ALA A 113 25.24 -22.74 -1.37
N LEU A 114 24.88 -23.66 -0.48
CA LEU A 114 24.59 -25.06 -0.81
C LEU A 114 23.29 -25.15 -1.61
N SER A 115 22.29 -24.38 -1.20
CA SER A 115 20.98 -24.33 -1.84
C SER A 115 20.31 -22.97 -1.64
N ILE A 116 19.55 -22.55 -2.65
CA ILE A 116 18.65 -21.40 -2.59
C ILE A 116 17.27 -21.89 -3.01
N PHE A 117 16.30 -21.76 -2.13
CA PHE A 117 14.91 -22.13 -2.37
C PHE A 117 14.05 -20.88 -2.45
N GLN A 118 13.28 -20.72 -3.53
CA GLN A 118 12.29 -19.65 -3.64
C GLN A 118 10.95 -20.16 -3.14
N PHE A 119 10.30 -19.39 -2.26
CA PHE A 119 8.92 -19.68 -1.85
C PHE A 119 7.96 -19.28 -2.98
N GLU A 120 6.94 -20.11 -3.23
CA GLU A 120 5.90 -19.84 -4.24
C GLU A 120 4.87 -18.79 -3.78
N ILE A 121 4.97 -18.34 -2.53
CA ILE A 121 4.07 -17.36 -1.93
C ILE A 121 4.74 -15.98 -1.95
N ASP A 122 4.02 -14.99 -2.45
CA ASP A 122 4.40 -13.60 -2.37
C ASP A 122 4.00 -12.97 -1.03
N ILE A 123 4.83 -12.05 -0.52
CA ILE A 123 4.51 -11.24 0.66
C ILE A 123 4.27 -9.79 0.26
N TYR A 124 3.23 -9.20 0.80
CA TYR A 124 2.94 -7.77 0.63
C TYR A 124 3.19 -7.06 1.95
N PHE A 125 4.18 -6.17 1.99
CA PHE A 125 4.40 -5.29 3.15
C PHE A 125 3.68 -3.97 2.97
N LEU A 126 2.81 -3.67 3.92
CA LEU A 126 1.99 -2.47 4.01
C LEU A 126 2.40 -1.60 5.19
N PHE A 127 1.90 -0.36 5.20
CA PHE A 127 2.05 0.55 6.32
C PHE A 127 1.36 0.00 7.58
N ASN A 128 1.89 0.36 8.74
CA ASN A 128 1.42 -0.11 10.03
C ASN A 128 0.95 1.02 10.96
N PRO A 129 -0.35 1.37 10.93
CA PRO A 129 -0.87 2.44 11.78
C PRO A 129 -0.97 2.04 13.27
N TRP A 130 -0.86 0.75 13.61
CA TRP A 130 -0.75 0.28 14.99
C TRP A 130 0.64 0.51 15.58
N GLN A 131 1.67 0.71 14.74
CA GLN A 131 3.04 0.89 15.20
C GLN A 131 3.39 2.36 15.40
N LYS A 132 3.82 2.70 16.61
CA LYS A 132 4.19 4.06 17.00
C LYS A 132 5.31 4.65 16.14
N TYR A 133 6.25 3.82 15.69
CA TYR A 133 7.42 4.24 14.94
C TYR A 133 7.20 4.27 13.42
N ASP A 134 6.05 3.82 12.93
CA ASP A 134 5.66 3.98 11.55
C ASP A 134 5.33 5.46 11.24
N SER A 135 5.55 5.87 9.99
CA SER A 135 5.20 7.22 9.47
C SER A 135 3.69 7.48 9.50
N CYS A 136 2.86 6.44 9.55
CA CYS A 136 1.40 6.54 9.67
C CYS A 136 0.85 6.17 11.06
N GLY A 137 1.71 5.97 12.05
CA GLY A 137 1.32 5.58 13.42
C GLY A 137 0.74 6.73 14.26
N LEU A 138 0.49 6.44 15.55
CA LEU A 138 -0.06 7.34 16.59
C LEU A 138 -1.59 7.55 16.57
N LEU A 139 -2.34 6.67 15.92
CA LEU A 139 -3.80 6.74 15.93
C LEU A 139 -4.42 5.96 17.09
N SER A 140 -5.60 6.40 17.55
CA SER A 140 -6.42 5.61 18.46
C SER A 140 -7.02 4.39 17.75
N SER A 141 -7.40 3.36 18.50
CA SER A 141 -8.07 2.17 17.93
C SER A 141 -9.34 2.53 17.15
N GLU A 142 -10.09 3.53 17.61
CA GLU A 142 -11.28 4.05 16.90
C GLU A 142 -10.91 4.71 15.57
N GLN A 143 -9.85 5.51 15.55
CA GLN A 143 -9.36 6.14 14.33
C GLN A 143 -8.82 5.12 13.33
N ILE A 144 -8.17 4.05 13.79
CA ILE A 144 -7.72 2.97 12.91
C ILE A 144 -8.93 2.20 12.36
N ALA A 145 -9.92 1.90 13.21
CA ALA A 145 -11.15 1.26 12.78
C ALA A 145 -11.84 2.08 11.67
N GLU A 146 -11.94 3.40 11.83
CA GLU A 146 -12.64 4.27 10.87
C GLU A 146 -11.81 4.63 9.64
N TYR A 147 -10.52 4.96 9.80
CA TYR A 147 -9.69 5.52 8.73
C TYR A 147 -8.86 4.48 7.97
N VAL A 148 -8.86 3.22 8.41
CA VAL A 148 -8.11 2.12 7.78
C VAL A 148 -9.02 0.92 7.54
N MET A 149 -9.77 0.49 8.55
CA MET A 149 -10.52 -0.78 8.48
C MET A 149 -11.92 -0.64 7.88
N ASN A 150 -12.57 0.51 8.02
CA ASN A 150 -13.93 0.71 7.50
C ASN A 150 -13.91 0.80 5.95
N GLU A 151 -14.60 -0.12 5.28
CA GLU A 151 -14.70 -0.14 3.81
C GLU A 151 -15.85 0.68 3.25
N HIS A 152 -16.70 1.21 4.13
CA HIS A 152 -17.87 1.98 3.77
C HIS A 152 -17.75 3.39 4.35
N GLY A 153 -18.18 4.38 3.58
CA GLY A 153 -18.13 5.77 4.00
C GLY A 153 -19.29 6.58 3.46
N GLN A 154 -19.32 7.83 3.89
CA GLN A 154 -20.25 8.82 3.40
C GLN A 154 -19.46 9.97 2.78
N ILE A 155 -19.86 10.37 1.58
CA ILE A 155 -19.29 11.52 0.89
C ILE A 155 -20.32 12.63 0.91
N TYR A 156 -19.99 13.71 1.60
CA TYR A 156 -20.87 14.86 1.72
C TYR A 156 -20.84 15.70 0.43
N LEU A 157 -22.02 16.06 -0.06
CA LEU A 157 -22.28 16.79 -1.30
C LEU A 157 -23.29 17.91 -1.06
N GLY A 158 -23.56 18.70 -2.09
CA GLY A 158 -24.62 19.70 -2.11
C GLY A 158 -24.16 21.07 -1.63
N LEU A 159 -25.09 21.83 -1.04
CA LEU A 159 -24.83 23.17 -0.54
C LEU A 159 -24.63 23.12 0.99
N SER A 160 -23.94 24.12 1.54
CA SER A 160 -23.74 24.23 3.00
C SER A 160 -25.04 24.16 3.78
N ASP A 161 -26.10 24.75 3.21
CA ASP A 161 -27.40 24.92 3.88
C ASP A 161 -28.30 23.70 3.69
N ILE A 162 -27.99 22.85 2.71
CA ILE A 162 -28.72 21.63 2.39
C ILE A 162 -27.70 20.51 2.12
N PRO A 163 -26.95 20.08 3.15
CA PRO A 163 -25.95 19.03 2.98
C PRO A 163 -26.65 17.73 2.59
N ARG A 164 -26.14 17.09 1.55
CA ARG A 164 -26.51 15.73 1.17
C ARG A 164 -25.31 14.84 1.37
N TYR A 165 -25.53 13.53 1.41
CA TYR A 165 -24.43 12.58 1.33
C TYR A 165 -24.80 11.45 0.39
N ILE A 166 -23.78 10.85 -0.19
CA ILE A 166 -23.89 9.58 -0.90
C ILE A 166 -23.11 8.52 -0.12
N PRO A 167 -23.66 7.31 0.05
CA PRO A 167 -22.89 6.18 0.54
C PRO A 167 -21.82 5.82 -0.50
N TRP A 168 -20.66 5.40 -0.04
CA TRP A 168 -19.57 4.97 -0.90
C TRP A 168 -18.91 3.71 -0.38
N HIS A 169 -18.62 2.78 -1.28
CA HIS A 169 -17.83 1.59 -1.00
C HIS A 169 -16.38 1.82 -1.47
N PHE A 170 -15.45 1.90 -0.52
CA PHE A 170 -14.01 2.03 -0.77
C PHE A 170 -13.40 0.69 -1.19
N GLY A 171 -13.85 -0.41 -0.57
CA GLY A 171 -13.43 -1.78 -0.90
C GLY A 171 -11.93 -1.99 -0.89
N GLN A 172 -11.20 -1.34 0.04
CA GLN A 172 -9.74 -1.36 0.07
C GLN A 172 -9.13 -2.75 0.26
N PHE A 173 -9.91 -3.74 0.70
CA PHE A 173 -9.47 -5.12 0.84
C PHE A 173 -9.70 -5.95 -0.43
N GLU A 174 -10.44 -5.44 -1.43
CA GLU A 174 -10.54 -6.12 -2.72
C GLU A 174 -9.18 -6.13 -3.44
N ARG A 175 -8.87 -7.26 -4.08
CA ARG A 175 -7.63 -7.49 -4.85
C ARG A 175 -7.25 -6.32 -5.75
N VAL A 176 -8.26 -5.78 -6.45
CA VAL A 176 -8.08 -4.73 -7.46
C VAL A 176 -7.49 -3.46 -6.84
N VAL A 177 -7.87 -3.10 -5.62
CA VAL A 177 -7.48 -1.83 -5.02
C VAL A 177 -6.02 -1.86 -4.61
N LEU A 178 -5.61 -2.90 -3.86
CA LEU A 178 -4.22 -3.07 -3.44
C LEU A 178 -3.28 -3.24 -4.64
N LEU A 179 -3.65 -4.09 -5.61
CA LEU A 179 -2.81 -4.31 -6.78
C LEU A 179 -2.68 -3.05 -7.64
N THR A 180 -3.75 -2.27 -7.82
CA THR A 180 -3.66 -0.99 -8.53
C THR A 180 -2.79 0.00 -7.77
N ALA A 181 -2.93 0.12 -6.44
CA ALA A 181 -2.07 1.01 -5.65
C ALA A 181 -0.58 0.67 -5.84
N LEU A 182 -0.23 -0.62 -5.78
CA LEU A 182 1.15 -1.07 -6.00
C LEU A 182 1.62 -0.87 -7.45
N ALA A 183 0.74 -1.10 -8.43
CA ALA A 183 1.04 -0.88 -9.83
C ALA A 183 1.32 0.61 -10.13
N LEU A 184 0.52 1.52 -9.57
CA LEU A 184 0.74 2.97 -9.69
C LEU A 184 2.09 3.40 -9.10
N LEU A 185 2.48 2.83 -7.96
CA LEU A 185 3.81 3.08 -7.38
C LEU A 185 4.93 2.53 -8.25
N ASN A 186 4.72 1.39 -8.91
CA ASN A 186 5.67 0.80 -9.84
C ASN A 186 5.74 1.52 -11.20
N LYS A 187 4.79 2.38 -11.55
CA LYS A 187 4.90 3.25 -12.74
C LYS A 187 5.89 4.40 -12.55
N VAL A 188 6.22 4.73 -11.30
CA VAL A 188 7.16 5.81 -10.96
C VAL A 188 8.48 5.23 -10.52
N GLN A 189 9.58 5.85 -10.99
CA GLN A 189 10.92 5.51 -10.56
C GLN A 189 11.18 6.05 -9.15
N LEU A 190 10.90 5.24 -8.14
CA LEU A 190 11.14 5.59 -6.74
C LEU A 190 12.44 4.99 -6.24
N SER A 191 13.24 5.80 -5.56
CA SER A 191 14.33 5.27 -4.73
C SER A 191 13.77 4.47 -3.56
N ALA A 192 14.60 3.61 -2.96
CA ALA A 192 14.23 2.87 -1.75
C ALA A 192 13.73 3.83 -0.65
N GLN A 193 14.44 4.92 -0.40
CA GLN A 193 14.07 5.92 0.61
C GLN A 193 12.70 6.55 0.35
N GLN A 194 12.37 6.84 -0.90
CA GLN A 194 11.07 7.42 -1.28
C GLN A 194 9.91 6.45 -1.06
N ARG A 195 10.18 5.14 -1.10
CA ARG A 195 9.16 4.08 -0.94
C ARG A 195 8.89 3.70 0.51
N ILE A 196 9.65 4.29 1.45
CA ILE A 196 9.48 4.14 2.90
C ILE A 196 8.50 5.18 3.46
N ASP A 197 8.52 6.39 2.90
CA ASP A 197 7.79 7.53 3.43
C ASP A 197 6.35 7.57 2.90
N SER A 198 5.39 7.65 3.83
CA SER A 198 3.97 7.79 3.48
C SER A 198 3.70 9.12 2.79
N SER A 199 4.39 10.20 3.15
CA SER A 199 4.21 11.53 2.54
C SER A 199 4.54 11.52 1.04
N VAL A 200 5.59 10.79 0.66
CA VAL A 200 6.02 10.65 -0.73
C VAL A 200 5.04 9.78 -1.50
N ILE A 201 4.67 8.61 -0.95
CA ILE A 201 3.68 7.71 -1.54
C ILE A 201 2.35 8.43 -1.78
N LEU A 202 1.89 9.25 -0.83
CA LEU A 202 0.65 10.02 -0.97
C LEU A 202 0.72 11.02 -2.12
N ARG A 203 1.83 11.74 -2.28
CA ARG A 203 2.02 12.68 -3.40
C ARG A 203 1.98 11.96 -4.75
N ILE A 204 2.58 10.78 -4.83
CA ILE A 204 2.60 9.96 -6.05
C ILE A 204 1.21 9.43 -6.37
N LEU A 205 0.51 8.87 -5.39
CA LEU A 205 -0.85 8.41 -5.60
C LEU A 205 -1.74 9.56 -6.04
N ALA A 206 -1.62 10.74 -5.42
CA ALA A 206 -2.40 11.92 -5.77
C ALA A 206 -2.14 12.38 -7.21
N SER A 207 -0.87 12.37 -7.66
CA SER A 207 -0.51 12.71 -9.04
C SER A 207 -0.95 11.68 -10.07
N LYS A 208 -1.28 10.45 -9.65
CA LYS A 208 -1.79 9.38 -10.51
C LYS A 208 -3.32 9.26 -10.50
N ILE A 209 -4.03 10.04 -9.69
CA ILE A 209 -5.50 10.08 -9.73
C ILE A 209 -5.96 10.72 -11.04
N CYS A 210 -5.51 11.93 -11.33
CA CYS A 210 -5.87 12.67 -12.53
C CYS A 210 -4.66 12.74 -13.47
N SER A 211 -4.88 12.50 -14.76
CA SER A 211 -3.81 12.58 -15.75
C SER A 211 -3.38 14.02 -15.98
N GLU A 212 -2.16 14.21 -16.51
CA GLU A 212 -1.74 15.52 -17.02
C GLU A 212 -2.41 15.80 -18.38
N TYR A 213 -2.49 17.07 -18.79
CA TYR A 213 -3.08 17.45 -20.07
C TYR A 213 -2.34 16.76 -21.23
N GLY A 214 -3.07 16.00 -22.05
CA GLY A 214 -2.49 15.22 -23.16
C GLY A 214 -1.79 13.92 -22.73
N SER A 215 -1.90 13.52 -21.45
CA SER A 215 -1.43 12.23 -20.93
C SER A 215 -2.60 11.33 -20.55
N THR A 216 -2.40 10.01 -20.64
CA THR A 216 -3.34 8.97 -20.20
C THR A 216 -2.81 8.19 -18.98
N ASP A 217 -1.79 8.72 -18.30
CA ASP A 217 -1.09 8.02 -17.22
C ASP A 217 -1.74 8.22 -15.82
N GLY A 218 -2.94 8.81 -15.76
CA GLY A 218 -3.78 8.88 -14.57
C GLY A 218 -4.94 7.89 -14.61
N ILE A 219 -5.64 7.69 -13.49
CA ILE A 219 -6.88 6.89 -13.47
C ILE A 219 -7.98 7.59 -14.26
N PHE A 220 -8.12 8.89 -14.04
CA PHE A 220 -9.09 9.75 -14.72
C PHE A 220 -8.39 10.68 -15.72
N PRO A 221 -9.02 11.01 -16.85
CA PRO A 221 -8.47 11.93 -17.84
C PRO A 221 -8.51 13.39 -17.34
N SER A 222 -7.57 14.21 -17.84
CA SER A 222 -7.44 15.64 -17.54
C SER A 222 -8.52 16.53 -18.17
N SER A 223 -9.12 16.13 -19.30
CA SER A 223 -10.21 16.87 -19.93
C SER A 223 -11.50 16.57 -19.20
N PHE A 224 -12.22 17.61 -18.75
CA PHE A 224 -13.64 17.53 -18.38
C PHE A 224 -14.46 17.32 -19.64
N ASP A 225 -14.45 16.11 -20.20
CA ASP A 225 -15.47 15.75 -21.18
C ASP A 225 -16.76 15.62 -20.38
N VAL A 226 -17.60 16.66 -20.48
CA VAL A 226 -18.87 16.76 -19.77
C VAL A 226 -19.75 15.60 -20.22
N LEU A 227 -19.81 14.56 -19.40
CA LEU A 227 -20.82 13.54 -19.61
C LEU A 227 -22.20 14.11 -19.35
N PRO A 228 -23.23 13.64 -20.08
CA PRO A 228 -24.59 13.78 -19.63
C PRO A 228 -24.70 13.18 -18.21
N LEU A 229 -25.35 13.90 -17.29
CA LEU A 229 -25.63 13.51 -15.89
C LEU A 229 -26.17 12.07 -15.72
N CYS A 230 -26.66 11.45 -16.79
CA CYS A 230 -27.18 10.08 -16.82
C CYS A 230 -26.11 8.97 -16.68
N GLN A 231 -24.83 9.24 -16.96
CA GLN A 231 -23.73 8.25 -16.80
C GLN A 231 -22.98 8.36 -15.46
N GLU A 232 -23.28 9.36 -14.62
CA GLU A 232 -22.71 9.47 -13.27
C GLU A 232 -23.11 8.29 -12.36
N ASN A 233 -24.21 7.60 -12.68
CA ASN A 233 -24.80 6.52 -11.88
C ASN A 233 -24.09 5.16 -11.98
N GLU A 234 -23.13 4.96 -12.90
CA GLU A 234 -22.43 3.67 -13.03
C GLU A 234 -21.24 3.54 -12.07
N TYR A 235 -20.68 4.66 -11.62
CA TYR A 235 -19.51 4.69 -10.74
C TYR A 235 -19.92 4.79 -9.28
N THR A 236 -20.38 3.67 -8.74
CA THR A 236 -20.93 3.56 -7.38
C THR A 236 -19.90 3.20 -6.31
N SER A 237 -18.70 2.76 -6.72
CA SER A 237 -17.64 2.33 -5.81
C SER A 237 -16.24 2.50 -6.40
N SER A 238 -15.23 2.61 -5.53
CA SER A 238 -13.84 2.68 -5.97
C SER A 238 -13.34 1.40 -6.64
N PRO A 239 -13.68 0.18 -6.17
CA PRO A 239 -13.31 -1.05 -6.86
C PRO A 239 -13.86 -1.13 -8.29
N THR A 240 -15.10 -0.69 -8.55
CA THR A 240 -15.67 -0.66 -9.91
C THR A 240 -14.83 0.24 -10.83
N ILE A 241 -14.47 1.44 -10.38
CA ILE A 241 -13.63 2.37 -11.14
C ILE A 241 -12.26 1.76 -11.43
N LEU A 242 -11.62 1.15 -10.42
CA LEU A 242 -10.29 0.57 -10.56
C LEU A 242 -10.28 -0.68 -11.46
N LYS A 243 -11.36 -1.47 -11.48
CA LYS A 243 -11.54 -2.59 -12.42
C LYS A 243 -11.58 -2.08 -13.86
N LEU A 244 -12.31 -1.00 -14.12
CA LEU A 244 -12.36 -0.36 -15.45
C LEU A 244 -10.99 0.16 -15.86
N TYR A 245 -10.28 0.85 -14.95
CA TYR A 245 -8.93 1.33 -15.22
C TYR A 245 -7.95 0.21 -15.61
N LEU A 246 -7.97 -0.92 -14.88
CA LEU A 246 -7.14 -2.07 -15.23
C LEU A 246 -7.55 -2.71 -16.56
N ALA A 247 -8.85 -2.82 -16.84
CA ALA A 247 -9.37 -3.32 -18.11
C ALA A 247 -8.98 -2.43 -19.30
N SER A 248 -8.79 -1.13 -19.07
CA SER A 248 -8.25 -0.16 -20.04
C SER A 248 -6.71 -0.20 -20.13
N ASN A 249 -6.07 -1.33 -19.81
CA ASN A 249 -4.61 -1.49 -19.83
C ASN A 249 -3.86 -0.41 -19.01
N SER A 250 -4.42 0.00 -17.88
CA SER A 250 -3.88 1.06 -17.02
C SER A 250 -3.72 2.42 -17.72
N GLN A 251 -4.62 2.69 -18.67
CA GLN A 251 -4.84 4.01 -19.27
C GLN A 251 -6.06 4.67 -18.63
N SER A 252 -6.10 6.00 -18.64
CA SER A 252 -7.22 6.78 -18.11
C SER A 252 -8.56 6.29 -18.64
N ILE A 253 -9.55 6.15 -17.75
CA ILE A 253 -10.87 5.68 -18.14
C ILE A 253 -11.49 6.64 -19.16
N HIS A 254 -11.83 6.13 -20.33
CA HIS A 254 -12.42 6.95 -21.39
C HIS A 254 -13.84 7.36 -21.03
N GLY A 255 -14.21 8.59 -21.37
CA GLY A 255 -15.57 9.08 -21.25
C GLY A 255 -15.93 9.68 -19.91
N ASN A 256 -15.23 9.43 -18.80
CA ASN A 256 -15.54 10.08 -17.51
C ASN A 256 -14.29 10.67 -16.85
N SER A 257 -14.23 12.00 -16.77
CA SER A 257 -13.19 12.77 -16.09
C SER A 257 -13.22 12.65 -14.57
N GLY A 258 -14.25 12.02 -14.02
CA GLY A 258 -14.47 11.89 -12.59
C GLY A 258 -14.86 13.22 -11.95
N SER A 259 -15.92 13.22 -11.14
CA SER A 259 -16.17 14.35 -10.25
C SER A 259 -15.07 14.45 -9.18
N ASN A 260 -14.82 15.65 -8.65
CA ASN A 260 -13.82 15.88 -7.58
C ASN A 260 -13.99 14.94 -6.38
N TRP A 261 -15.22 14.55 -6.07
CA TRP A 261 -15.51 13.62 -4.99
C TRP A 261 -15.21 12.16 -5.34
N GLN A 262 -15.30 11.75 -6.61
CA GLN A 262 -14.88 10.42 -7.09
C GLN A 262 -13.35 10.29 -7.05
N HIS A 263 -12.64 11.35 -7.44
CA HIS A 263 -11.18 11.44 -7.28
C HIS A 263 -10.76 11.22 -5.82
N ALA A 264 -11.39 11.95 -4.90
CA ALA A 264 -11.15 11.83 -3.46
C ALA A 264 -11.44 10.42 -2.95
N ALA A 265 -12.51 9.79 -3.44
CA ALA A 265 -12.91 8.45 -3.01
C ALA A 265 -11.97 7.34 -3.48
N VAL A 266 -11.55 7.38 -4.74
CA VAL A 266 -10.55 6.46 -5.28
C VAL A 266 -9.21 6.65 -4.56
N PHE A 267 -8.77 7.90 -4.37
CA PHE A 267 -7.56 8.19 -3.62
C PHE A 267 -7.60 7.66 -2.18
N CYS A 268 -8.74 7.84 -1.49
CA CYS A 268 -8.93 7.32 -0.14
C CYS A 268 -8.81 5.79 -0.11
N SER A 269 -9.42 5.10 -1.06
CA SER A 269 -9.36 3.63 -1.18
C SER A 269 -7.94 3.13 -1.39
N LEU A 270 -7.17 3.76 -2.28
CA LEU A 270 -5.76 3.41 -2.54
C LEU A 270 -4.87 3.65 -1.31
N CYS A 271 -5.12 4.73 -0.56
CA CYS A 271 -4.40 5.01 0.67
C CYS A 271 -4.69 3.95 1.75
N ARG A 272 -5.99 3.67 1.98
CA ARG A 272 -6.44 2.67 2.97
C ARG A 272 -5.95 1.27 2.62
N SER A 273 -5.92 0.90 1.33
CA SER A 273 -5.41 -0.41 0.91
C SER A 273 -3.94 -0.60 1.24
N LEU A 274 -3.14 0.47 1.21
CA LEU A 274 -1.73 0.44 1.63
C LEU A 274 -1.54 0.52 3.15
N GLY A 275 -2.60 0.66 3.93
CA GLY A 275 -2.53 0.85 5.39
C GLY A 275 -2.32 2.30 5.82
N ILE A 276 -2.46 3.28 4.91
CA ILE A 276 -2.35 4.70 5.25
C ILE A 276 -3.73 5.22 5.72
N PRO A 277 -3.85 5.73 6.95
CA PRO A 277 -5.12 6.25 7.46
C PRO A 277 -5.59 7.48 6.70
N CYS A 278 -6.80 7.41 6.15
CA CYS A 278 -7.28 8.38 5.19
C CYS A 278 -8.78 8.63 5.34
N ARG A 279 -9.24 9.89 5.17
CA ARG A 279 -10.67 10.26 5.20
C ARG A 279 -10.98 11.36 4.20
N ILE A 280 -12.22 11.37 3.71
CA ILE A 280 -12.71 12.39 2.78
C ILE A 280 -13.28 13.56 3.58
N VAL A 281 -13.00 14.77 3.13
CA VAL A 281 -13.49 16.02 3.71
C VAL A 281 -14.11 16.87 2.62
N THR A 282 -15.37 17.22 2.80
CA THR A 282 -16.05 18.17 1.92
C THR A 282 -15.98 19.57 2.52
N VAL A 283 -15.52 20.53 1.72
CA VAL A 283 -15.52 21.95 2.05
C VAL A 283 -16.54 22.66 1.18
N TYR A 284 -17.57 23.19 1.82
CA TYR A 284 -18.58 24.01 1.17
C TYR A 284 -18.07 25.45 1.01
N ASN A 285 -18.49 26.11 -0.07
CA ASN A 285 -18.11 27.49 -0.39
C ASN A 285 -16.59 27.72 -0.48
N ALA A 286 -15.86 26.69 -0.94
CA ALA A 286 -14.44 26.78 -1.15
C ALA A 286 -14.11 27.74 -2.30
N ALA A 287 -13.10 28.59 -2.09
CA ALA A 287 -12.55 29.43 -3.14
C ALA A 287 -11.81 28.54 -4.15
N CYS A 288 -12.32 28.45 -5.38
CA CYS A 288 -11.56 27.88 -6.48
C CYS A 288 -10.84 29.01 -7.21
N GLN A 289 -9.50 29.04 -7.17
CA GLN A 289 -8.76 29.90 -8.07
C GLN A 289 -8.84 29.29 -9.47
N VAL A 290 -9.74 29.82 -10.30
CA VAL A 290 -9.62 29.69 -11.75
C VAL A 290 -8.44 30.59 -12.13
N GLN A 291 -7.31 30.02 -12.53
CA GLN A 291 -6.25 30.80 -13.17
C GLN A 291 -6.75 31.26 -14.54
N GLU A 292 -7.52 32.35 -14.58
CA GLU A 292 -7.67 33.11 -15.81
C GLU A 292 -6.32 33.76 -16.13
N ARG A 293 -5.80 33.44 -17.32
CA ARG A 293 -4.57 34.04 -17.85
C ARG A 293 -4.74 35.56 -17.92
N ARG A 294 -3.95 36.26 -17.10
CA ARG A 294 -3.52 37.68 -17.19
C ARG A 294 -4.55 38.67 -17.77
N ASN A 295 -4.97 39.55 -16.86
CA ASN A 295 -5.67 40.82 -17.02
C ASN A 295 -7.20 40.74 -16.98
N THR A 296 -7.75 41.59 -16.09
CA THR A 296 -9.15 41.90 -15.79
C THR A 296 -9.89 40.95 -14.82
N ASP A 297 -10.24 41.52 -13.66
CA ASP A 297 -11.21 41.11 -12.63
C ASP A 297 -11.33 39.63 -12.28
N MET A 298 -10.67 39.24 -11.16
CA MET A 298 -10.84 37.92 -10.55
C MET A 298 -12.27 37.75 -10.00
N ASN A 299 -13.16 37.19 -10.80
CA ASN A 299 -14.40 36.59 -10.31
C ASN A 299 -14.06 35.28 -9.57
N LEU A 300 -13.96 35.36 -8.24
CA LEU A 300 -13.93 34.16 -7.39
C LEU A 300 -15.28 33.43 -7.50
N ASN A 301 -15.35 32.40 -8.33
CA ASN A 301 -16.44 31.44 -8.26
C ASN A 301 -16.30 30.61 -6.98
N ARG A 302 -17.22 30.81 -6.03
CA ARG A 302 -17.34 29.97 -4.83
C ARG A 302 -18.02 28.67 -5.22
N GLY A 303 -17.36 27.54 -5.01
CA GLY A 303 -17.87 26.21 -5.35
C GLY A 303 -17.65 25.22 -4.22
N GLN A 304 -18.20 24.01 -4.35
CA GLN A 304 -17.89 22.92 -3.42
C GLN A 304 -16.54 22.29 -3.81
N GLN A 305 -15.63 22.12 -2.85
CA GLN A 305 -14.42 21.32 -3.04
C GLN A 305 -14.45 20.09 -2.13
N THR A 306 -14.01 18.96 -2.67
CA THR A 306 -13.80 17.74 -1.87
C THR A 306 -12.30 17.53 -1.78
N MET A 307 -11.80 17.48 -0.56
CA MET A 307 -10.40 17.22 -0.25
C MET A 307 -10.29 15.89 0.49
N VAL A 308 -9.07 15.38 0.60
CA VAL A 308 -8.78 14.20 1.39
C VAL A 308 -7.81 14.59 2.48
N VAL A 309 -8.13 14.21 3.71
CA VAL A 309 -7.25 14.39 4.86
C VAL A 309 -6.59 13.06 5.15
N VAL A 310 -5.26 13.09 5.17
CA VAL A 310 -4.43 11.93 5.44
C VAL A 310 -3.62 12.18 6.69
N ASN A 311 -3.68 11.25 7.64
CA ASN A 311 -2.87 11.34 8.86
C ASN A 311 -1.51 10.70 8.58
N SER A 312 -0.59 11.47 7.99
CA SER A 312 0.83 11.14 7.96
C SER A 312 1.58 12.04 8.93
N LYS A 313 2.61 11.51 9.61
CA LYS A 313 3.56 12.36 10.33
C LYS A 313 4.29 13.19 9.29
N ILE A 314 3.88 14.45 9.12
CA ILE A 314 4.65 15.42 8.35
C ILE A 314 5.87 15.75 9.22
N THR A 315 6.97 15.03 9.04
CA THR A 315 8.28 15.49 9.50
C THR A 315 8.61 16.74 8.70
N ARG A 316 8.60 17.89 9.39
CA ARG A 316 9.09 19.17 8.89
C ARG A 316 10.56 19.09 8.53
#